data_AF-A0A3Q8S777-F1
#
_entry.id   AF-A0A3Q8S777-F1
#
_cell.length_a   1.000
_cell.length_b   1.000
_cell.length_c   1.000
_cell.angle_alpha   90.00
_cell.angle_beta   90.00
_cell.angle_gamma   90.00
#
_symmetry.space_group_name_H-M   'P 1'
#
loop_
_entity.id
_entity.type
_entity.pdbx_description
1 polymer ?
#
loop_
_entity_poly.entity_id
_entity_poly.type
_entity_poly.pdbx_seq_one_letter_code
_entity_poly.pdbx_strand_id
1 'polypeptide(L)'
;METTNQSTKVKKFKYVGSVAIILIVIIISFVYHFTKGSKPVIVFKDNAQLEQYTYLSNAALQDAIDLEKSNFGTYHVEFLKDSKIVDPETIRQEQIQLYTTMHNIPYPFPEGYDDKGIMDLLDNGDEIPVVGDLEMRFIASFSNGEEASFEKVFKAVDTIPPKITYRVDDKEVESGARIVVQTGDNEGELRVTDTRFDHDIEIQFNASKSPVKEATQLKIEASDGVNETQYQVYLDYVDLENVSEEMYQILKNAGVINLDRIQVKES
;
A
#
# COMPACT_ATOMS: atom_id res chain seq x y z
N MET A 1 -90.91 15.89 28.00
CA MET A 1 -89.64 15.89 28.77
C MET A 1 -89.48 14.49 29.31
N GLU A 2 -88.48 13.66 29.01
CA GLU A 2 -87.17 13.82 28.38
C GLU A 2 -86.89 12.56 27.53
N THR A 3 -86.40 12.71 26.31
CA THR A 3 -85.85 11.61 25.51
C THR A 3 -84.58 12.08 24.82
N THR A 4 -83.46 12.17 25.55
CA THR A 4 -82.15 12.21 24.91
C THR A 4 -81.03 11.96 25.91
N ASN A 5 -80.43 10.76 25.94
CA ASN A 5 -79.02 10.62 26.36
C ASN A 5 -78.32 9.26 26.10
N GLN A 6 -78.91 8.33 25.33
CA GLN A 6 -78.24 7.04 25.05
C GLN A 6 -77.50 6.97 23.70
N SER A 7 -77.83 7.81 22.71
CA SER A 7 -77.25 7.71 21.35
C SER A 7 -75.81 8.23 21.24
N THR A 8 -75.43 9.21 22.04
CA THR A 8 -74.11 9.87 21.99
C THR A 8 -72.99 9.05 22.64
N LYS A 9 -73.28 8.26 23.68
CA LYS A 9 -72.27 7.41 24.35
C LYS A 9 -71.80 6.24 23.47
N VAL A 10 -72.71 5.59 22.75
CA VAL A 10 -72.40 4.44 21.87
C VAL A 10 -71.60 4.86 20.64
N LYS A 11 -71.88 6.03 20.06
CA LYS A 11 -71.09 6.58 18.94
C LYS A 11 -69.68 6.99 19.37
N LYS A 12 -69.52 7.60 20.56
CA LYS A 12 -68.20 7.95 21.11
C LYS A 12 -67.36 6.70 21.41
N PHE A 13 -67.93 5.64 21.96
CA PHE A 13 -67.20 4.39 22.24
C PHE A 13 -66.71 3.69 20.95
N LYS A 14 -67.52 3.66 19.89
CA LYS A 14 -67.09 3.13 18.58
C LYS A 14 -65.97 3.97 17.95
N TYR A 15 -66.05 5.30 18.05
CA TYR A 15 -65.00 6.19 17.56
C TYR A 15 -63.69 6.04 18.35
N VAL A 16 -63.75 5.96 19.68
CA VAL A 16 -62.57 5.80 20.54
C VAL A 16 -61.92 4.42 20.34
N GLY A 17 -62.72 3.36 20.17
CA GLY A 17 -62.22 2.02 19.85
C GLY A 17 -61.54 1.93 18.49
N SER A 18 -62.13 2.53 17.44
CA SER A 18 -61.54 2.56 16.10
C SER A 18 -60.26 3.42 16.05
N VAL A 19 -60.23 4.56 16.75
CA VAL A 19 -59.03 5.41 16.83
C VAL A 19 -57.90 4.70 17.58
N ALA A 20 -58.20 3.99 18.67
CA ALA A 20 -57.21 3.22 19.41
C ALA A 20 -56.59 2.07 18.58
N ILE A 21 -57.40 1.36 17.79
CA ILE A 21 -56.91 0.29 16.90
C ILE A 21 -56.02 0.88 15.80
N ILE A 22 -56.42 2.00 15.19
CA ILE A 22 -55.60 2.68 14.17
C ILE A 22 -54.28 3.17 14.77
N LEU A 23 -54.29 3.73 15.98
CA LEU A 23 -53.08 4.15 16.69
C LEU A 23 -52.15 2.97 16.99
N ILE A 24 -52.69 1.82 17.42
CA ILE A 24 -51.90 0.60 17.66
C ILE A 24 -51.31 0.09 16.34
N VAL A 25 -52.05 0.08 15.24
CA VAL A 25 -51.52 -0.33 13.93
C VAL A 25 -50.47 0.64 13.41
N ILE A 26 -50.64 1.96 13.63
CA ILE A 26 -49.62 2.96 13.30
C ILE A 26 -48.38 2.77 14.18
N ILE A 27 -48.52 2.52 15.48
CA ILE A 27 -47.39 2.25 16.38
C ILE A 27 -46.71 0.94 15.99
N ILE A 28 -47.44 -0.13 15.68
CA ILE A 28 -46.85 -1.40 15.22
C ILE A 28 -46.16 -1.21 13.87
N SER A 29 -46.75 -0.49 12.92
CA SER A 29 -46.11 -0.17 11.65
C SER A 29 -44.91 0.75 11.81
N PHE A 30 -44.96 1.73 12.72
CA PHE A 30 -43.86 2.64 13.02
C PHE A 30 -42.72 1.88 13.70
N VAL A 31 -43.03 1.07 14.72
CA VAL A 31 -42.08 0.14 15.33
C VAL A 31 -41.53 -0.79 14.24
N TYR A 32 -42.35 -1.51 13.48
CA TYR A 32 -41.89 -2.41 12.40
C TYR A 32 -41.03 -1.72 11.32
N HIS A 33 -41.35 -0.48 10.96
CA HIS A 33 -40.59 0.28 9.95
C HIS A 33 -39.28 0.86 10.52
N PHE A 34 -39.24 1.16 11.82
CA PHE A 34 -38.05 1.62 12.54
C PHE A 34 -37.27 0.50 13.25
N THR A 35 -37.81 -0.73 13.33
CA THR A 35 -37.18 -1.93 13.91
C THR A 35 -36.81 -2.98 12.86
N LYS A 36 -37.15 -2.78 11.58
CA LYS A 36 -36.34 -3.38 10.52
C LYS A 36 -34.97 -2.71 10.64
N GLY A 37 -34.08 -3.35 11.39
CA GLY A 37 -32.66 -3.04 11.32
C GLY A 37 -32.32 -2.97 9.83
N SER A 38 -31.71 -1.85 9.41
CA SER A 38 -31.04 -1.81 8.13
C SER A 38 -30.19 -3.08 8.05
N LYS A 39 -30.44 -3.95 7.05
CA LYS A 39 -29.64 -5.19 6.85
C LYS A 39 -28.15 -4.89 7.01
N PRO A 40 -27.32 -5.84 7.45
CA PRO A 40 -25.91 -5.55 7.61
C PRO A 40 -25.31 -5.16 6.25
N VAL A 41 -24.48 -4.12 6.25
CA VAL A 41 -23.84 -3.57 5.06
C VAL A 41 -22.38 -3.31 5.38
N ILE A 42 -21.50 -3.72 4.47
CA ILE A 42 -20.11 -3.29 4.44
C ILE A 42 -19.94 -2.44 3.19
N VAL A 43 -19.33 -1.28 3.37
CA VAL A 43 -18.91 -0.38 2.32
C VAL A 43 -17.39 -0.33 2.34
N PHE A 44 -16.74 -0.44 1.19
CA PHE A 44 -15.29 -0.28 1.09
C PHE A 44 -14.92 1.15 0.74
N LYS A 45 -13.68 1.52 1.09
CA LYS A 45 -13.06 2.73 0.58
C LYS A 45 -12.92 2.65 -0.95
N ASP A 46 -12.97 3.79 -1.63
CA ASP A 46 -13.00 3.87 -3.10
C ASP A 46 -11.77 3.22 -3.77
N ASN A 47 -10.65 3.14 -3.06
CA ASN A 47 -9.38 2.52 -3.48
C ASN A 47 -8.99 1.32 -2.63
N ALA A 48 -9.96 0.59 -2.06
CA ALA A 48 -9.69 -0.60 -1.27
C ALA A 48 -8.88 -1.65 -2.07
N GLN A 49 -7.64 -1.86 -1.65
CA GLN A 49 -6.63 -2.72 -2.25
C GLN A 49 -5.91 -3.49 -1.15
N LEU A 50 -5.26 -4.58 -1.52
CA LEU A 50 -4.38 -5.33 -0.62
C LEU A 50 -2.94 -5.08 -1.05
N GLU A 51 -2.07 -4.95 -0.06
CA GLU A 51 -0.64 -4.80 -0.31
C GLU A 51 -0.09 -6.12 -0.85
N GLN A 52 0.48 -6.06 -2.05
CA GLN A 52 1.15 -7.20 -2.65
C GLN A 52 2.42 -7.54 -1.86
N TYR A 53 2.83 -8.81 -1.88
CA TYR A 53 3.98 -9.32 -1.13
C TYR A 53 3.84 -9.12 0.38
N THR A 54 2.60 -9.21 0.88
CA THR A 54 2.29 -9.27 2.32
C THR A 54 1.37 -10.44 2.61
N TYR A 55 1.10 -10.70 3.89
CA TYR A 55 0.06 -11.64 4.28
C TYR A 55 -1.29 -10.98 4.37
N LEU A 56 -2.30 -11.69 3.87
CA LEU A 56 -3.67 -11.34 4.12
C LEU A 56 -3.98 -11.42 5.62
N SER A 57 -4.24 -10.26 6.22
CA SER A 57 -4.61 -10.16 7.64
C SER A 57 -5.99 -9.54 7.80
N ASN A 58 -6.63 -9.84 8.94
CA ASN A 58 -7.89 -9.19 9.32
C ASN A 58 -7.74 -7.66 9.43
N ALA A 59 -6.55 -7.17 9.82
CA ALA A 59 -6.26 -5.75 9.89
C ALA A 59 -6.30 -5.11 8.49
N ALA A 60 -5.62 -5.72 7.50
CA ALA A 60 -5.65 -5.24 6.11
C ALA A 60 -7.08 -5.23 5.53
N LEU A 61 -7.86 -6.29 5.82
CA LEU A 61 -9.27 -6.35 5.40
C LEU A 61 -10.12 -5.28 6.08
N GLN A 62 -9.90 -5.03 7.36
CA GLN A 62 -10.64 -4.00 8.11
C GLN A 62 -10.25 -2.59 7.66
N ASP A 63 -8.99 -2.34 7.34
CA ASP A 63 -8.50 -1.07 6.81
C ASP A 63 -9.08 -0.76 5.43
N ALA A 64 -9.44 -1.77 4.64
CA ALA A 64 -10.14 -1.58 3.38
C ALA A 64 -11.62 -1.17 3.55
N ILE A 65 -12.23 -1.43 4.71
CA ILE A 65 -13.64 -1.12 4.99
C ILE A 65 -13.77 0.35 5.41
N ASP A 66 -14.77 1.02 4.84
CA ASP A 66 -15.24 2.33 5.31
C ASP A 66 -16.19 2.10 6.49
N LEU A 67 -15.63 2.07 7.70
CA LEU A 67 -16.37 1.80 8.94
C LEU A 67 -17.43 2.87 9.24
N GLU A 68 -17.29 4.09 8.72
CA GLU A 68 -18.27 5.16 8.92
C GLU A 68 -19.52 4.98 8.05
N LYS A 69 -19.34 4.41 6.85
CA LYS A 69 -20.45 4.11 5.93
C LYS A 69 -20.98 2.68 6.05
N SER A 70 -20.32 1.84 6.85
CA SER A 70 -20.73 0.47 7.10
C SER A 70 -21.62 0.34 8.33
N ASN A 71 -22.40 -0.74 8.39
CA ASN A 71 -23.22 -1.10 9.54
C ASN A 71 -23.30 -2.63 9.64
N PHE A 72 -22.46 -3.24 10.47
CA PHE A 72 -22.44 -4.68 10.74
C PHE A 72 -21.93 -4.94 12.17
N GLY A 73 -22.24 -6.10 12.74
CA GLY A 73 -21.70 -6.51 14.04
C GLY A 73 -20.38 -7.25 13.91
N THR A 74 -20.35 -8.26 13.05
CA THR A 74 -19.16 -9.03 12.67
C THR A 74 -19.21 -9.36 11.19
N TYR A 75 -18.10 -9.84 10.64
CA TYR A 75 -18.06 -10.39 9.29
C TYR A 75 -17.15 -11.62 9.24
N HIS A 76 -17.41 -12.48 8.27
CA HIS A 76 -16.49 -13.53 7.86
C HIS A 76 -16.28 -13.48 6.36
N VAL A 77 -15.18 -14.08 5.92
CA VAL A 77 -14.74 -14.06 4.53
C VAL A 77 -14.62 -15.47 4.00
N GLU A 78 -15.12 -15.67 2.79
CA GLU A 78 -14.92 -16.88 2.00
C GLU A 78 -14.18 -16.50 0.71
N PHE A 79 -13.21 -17.31 0.33
CA PHE A 79 -12.52 -17.12 -0.96
C PHE A 79 -13.34 -17.72 -2.08
N LEU A 80 -13.37 -17.03 -3.21
CA LEU A 80 -14.08 -17.44 -4.39
C LEU A 80 -13.14 -17.66 -5.57
N LYS A 81 -13.53 -18.58 -6.45
CA LYS A 81 -13.01 -18.71 -7.80
C LYS A 81 -14.12 -19.13 -8.73
N ASP A 82 -14.34 -18.37 -9.80
CA ASP A 82 -15.46 -18.59 -10.73
C ASP A 82 -16.81 -18.75 -9.97
N SER A 83 -17.02 -17.87 -8.97
CA SER A 83 -18.19 -17.87 -8.06
C SER A 83 -18.39 -19.14 -7.22
N LYS A 84 -17.37 -19.98 -7.05
CA LYS A 84 -17.39 -21.14 -6.14
C LYS A 84 -16.51 -20.88 -4.94
N ILE A 85 -16.94 -21.34 -3.77
CA ILE A 85 -16.14 -21.31 -2.55
C ILE A 85 -14.92 -22.21 -2.74
N VAL A 86 -13.75 -21.67 -2.43
CA VAL A 86 -12.47 -22.38 -2.45
C VAL A 86 -11.87 -22.33 -1.05
N ASP A 87 -11.22 -23.41 -0.64
CA ASP A 87 -10.55 -23.43 0.65
C ASP A 87 -9.29 -22.53 0.65
N PRO A 88 -8.93 -21.95 1.81
CA PRO A 88 -7.77 -21.07 1.92
C PRO A 88 -6.45 -21.67 1.45
N GLU A 89 -6.23 -22.98 1.65
CA GLU A 89 -4.98 -23.65 1.28
C GLU A 89 -4.84 -23.73 -0.24
N THR A 90 -5.93 -24.02 -0.97
CA THR A 90 -5.92 -23.96 -2.43
C THR A 90 -5.55 -22.55 -2.93
N ILE A 91 -6.10 -21.49 -2.34
CA ILE A 91 -5.74 -20.11 -2.71
C ILE A 91 -4.27 -19.85 -2.46
N ARG A 92 -3.73 -20.27 -1.30
CA ARG A 92 -2.32 -20.13 -0.96
C ARG A 92 -1.41 -20.79 -2.01
N GLN A 93 -1.70 -22.03 -2.41
CA GLN A 93 -0.95 -22.74 -3.44
C GLN A 93 -0.99 -22.03 -4.80
N GLU A 94 -2.13 -21.44 -5.16
CA GLU A 94 -2.26 -20.66 -6.38
C GLU A 94 -1.46 -19.36 -6.36
N GLN A 95 -1.41 -18.65 -5.23
CA GLN A 95 -0.60 -17.44 -5.06
C GLN A 95 0.90 -17.77 -5.18
N ILE A 96 1.34 -18.88 -4.61
CA ILE A 96 2.71 -19.41 -4.76
C ILE A 96 3.01 -19.75 -6.23
N GLN A 97 2.11 -20.46 -6.90
CA GLN A 97 2.27 -20.81 -8.30
C GLN A 97 2.29 -19.57 -9.20
N LEU A 98 1.46 -18.57 -8.90
CA LEU A 98 1.42 -17.31 -9.63
C LEU A 98 2.78 -16.59 -9.53
N TYR A 99 3.31 -16.45 -8.31
CA TYR A 99 4.61 -15.83 -8.06
C TYR A 99 5.73 -16.53 -8.86
N THR A 100 5.90 -17.83 -8.64
CA THR A 100 6.96 -18.62 -9.28
C THR A 100 6.89 -18.57 -10.81
N THR A 101 5.68 -18.53 -11.38
CA THR A 101 5.45 -18.43 -12.83
C THR A 101 5.77 -17.03 -13.35
N MET A 102 5.29 -15.97 -12.68
CA MET A 102 5.52 -14.58 -13.10
C MET A 102 7.01 -14.24 -13.16
N HIS A 103 7.81 -14.81 -12.26
CA HIS A 103 9.23 -14.48 -12.10
C HIS A 103 10.18 -15.54 -12.68
N ASN A 104 9.66 -16.57 -13.37
CA ASN A 104 10.44 -17.64 -13.99
C ASN A 104 11.49 -18.26 -13.06
N ILE A 105 11.18 -18.40 -11.77
CA ILE A 105 12.16 -18.73 -10.74
C ILE A 105 12.65 -20.19 -10.93
N PRO A 106 13.91 -20.42 -11.35
CA PRO A 106 14.44 -21.76 -11.53
C PRO A 106 14.87 -22.33 -10.18
N TYR A 107 14.95 -23.67 -10.07
CA TYR A 107 15.54 -24.32 -8.91
C TYR A 107 17.08 -24.46 -9.10
N PRO A 108 17.92 -24.20 -8.07
CA PRO A 108 17.57 -23.74 -6.72
C PRO A 108 17.12 -22.27 -6.70
N PHE A 109 16.26 -21.93 -5.74
CA PHE A 109 15.71 -20.59 -5.61
C PHE A 109 16.81 -19.53 -5.44
N PRO A 110 16.64 -18.33 -6.03
CA PRO A 110 17.60 -17.24 -5.93
C PRO A 110 17.75 -16.72 -4.50
N GLU A 111 18.94 -16.19 -4.19
CA GLU A 111 19.27 -15.64 -2.85
C GLU A 111 19.03 -14.11 -2.75
N GLY A 112 18.36 -13.51 -3.73
CA GLY A 112 18.06 -12.06 -3.76
C GLY A 112 17.18 -11.61 -2.59
N TYR A 113 17.26 -10.33 -2.20
CA TYR A 113 16.63 -9.84 -0.96
C TYR A 113 15.10 -9.97 -0.95
N ASP A 114 14.41 -9.56 -2.03
CA ASP A 114 12.95 -9.65 -2.12
C ASP A 114 12.49 -11.04 -2.55
N ASP A 115 13.18 -11.71 -3.48
CA ASP A 115 12.88 -13.12 -3.78
C ASP A 115 12.98 -14.00 -2.54
N LYS A 116 14.03 -13.81 -1.72
CA LYS A 116 14.17 -14.51 -0.45
C LYS A 116 13.10 -14.08 0.54
N GLY A 117 12.82 -12.79 0.66
CA GLY A 117 11.76 -12.27 1.53
C GLY A 117 10.39 -12.84 1.16
N ILE A 118 10.06 -12.86 -0.13
CA ILE A 118 8.83 -13.43 -0.66
C ILE A 118 8.84 -14.94 -0.52
N MET A 119 9.93 -15.64 -0.80
CA MET A 119 9.99 -17.09 -0.53
C MET A 119 9.81 -17.40 0.96
N ASP A 120 10.41 -16.61 1.85
CA ASP A 120 10.17 -16.68 3.30
C ASP A 120 8.68 -16.39 3.61
N LEU A 121 8.03 -15.49 2.85
CA LEU A 121 6.58 -15.27 2.94
C LEU A 121 5.78 -16.51 2.50
N LEU A 122 6.14 -17.09 1.36
CA LEU A 122 5.46 -18.23 0.76
C LEU A 122 5.63 -19.51 1.59
N ASP A 123 6.75 -19.63 2.31
CA ASP A 123 7.09 -20.78 3.15
C ASP A 123 6.42 -20.77 4.54
N ASN A 124 5.80 -19.65 4.94
CA ASN A 124 5.25 -19.48 6.28
C ASN A 124 3.85 -20.12 6.49
N GLY A 125 3.77 -21.42 6.25
CA GLY A 125 2.67 -22.27 6.70
C GLY A 125 1.26 -21.82 6.26
N ASP A 126 0.41 -21.52 7.25
CA ASP A 126 -1.03 -21.30 7.10
C ASP A 126 -1.41 -19.87 6.66
N GLU A 127 -0.43 -18.98 6.47
CA GLU A 127 -0.69 -17.60 6.05
C GLU A 127 -0.86 -17.50 4.53
N ILE A 128 -1.78 -16.64 4.06
CA ILE A 128 -2.07 -16.47 2.63
C ILE A 128 -1.26 -15.27 2.12
N PRO A 129 -0.27 -15.48 1.25
CA PRO A 129 0.47 -14.40 0.63
C PRO A 129 -0.41 -13.72 -0.43
N VAL A 130 -0.31 -12.40 -0.53
CA VAL A 130 -1.01 -11.59 -1.53
C VAL A 130 -0.05 -11.33 -2.69
N VAL A 131 -0.09 -12.14 -3.74
CA VAL A 131 0.76 -12.00 -4.94
C VAL A 131 -0.04 -11.50 -6.14
N GLY A 132 -1.35 -11.73 -6.13
CA GLY A 132 -2.28 -11.28 -7.17
C GLY A 132 -3.68 -11.03 -6.62
N ASP A 133 -4.60 -10.73 -7.54
CA ASP A 133 -5.98 -10.43 -7.20
C ASP A 133 -6.65 -11.57 -6.42
N LEU A 134 -7.50 -11.19 -5.46
CA LEU A 134 -8.28 -12.11 -4.65
C LEU A 134 -9.77 -11.81 -4.79
N GLU A 135 -10.55 -12.80 -5.21
CA GLU A 135 -12.02 -12.74 -5.20
C GLU A 135 -12.52 -13.27 -3.86
N MET A 136 -13.29 -12.46 -3.14
CA MET A 136 -13.75 -12.76 -1.79
C MET A 136 -15.25 -12.47 -1.65
N ARG A 137 -15.95 -13.35 -0.94
CA ARG A 137 -17.31 -13.11 -0.44
C ARG A 137 -17.24 -12.76 1.02
N PHE A 138 -17.81 -11.62 1.36
CA PHE A 138 -17.97 -11.16 2.73
C PHE A 138 -19.39 -11.44 3.16
N ILE A 139 -19.53 -12.01 4.34
CA ILE A 139 -20.81 -12.25 4.97
C ILE A 139 -20.84 -11.46 6.27
N ALA A 140 -21.61 -10.39 6.25
CA ALA A 140 -21.78 -9.47 7.36
C ALA A 140 -22.99 -9.90 8.19
N SER A 141 -22.84 -9.92 9.52
CA SER A 141 -23.88 -10.39 10.44
C SER A 141 -24.08 -9.41 11.59
N PHE A 142 -25.33 -9.24 12.04
CA PHE A 142 -25.64 -8.57 13.30
C PHE A 142 -25.80 -9.57 14.45
N SER A 143 -25.77 -9.07 15.68
CA SER A 143 -26.03 -9.88 16.89
C SER A 143 -27.45 -10.46 16.96
N ASN A 144 -28.40 -9.91 16.19
CA ASN A 144 -29.76 -10.43 16.07
C ASN A 144 -29.88 -11.61 15.07
N GLY A 145 -28.79 -12.00 14.41
CA GLY A 145 -28.74 -13.09 13.43
C GLY A 145 -29.13 -12.72 12.00
N GLU A 146 -29.40 -11.44 11.71
CA GLU A 146 -29.57 -10.99 10.32
C GLU A 146 -28.23 -10.96 9.60
N GLU A 147 -28.21 -11.44 8.35
CA GLU A 147 -27.01 -11.53 7.52
C GLU A 147 -27.22 -10.91 6.14
N ALA A 148 -26.11 -10.48 5.54
CA ALA A 148 -26.02 -10.07 4.15
C ALA A 148 -24.67 -10.49 3.58
N SER A 149 -24.67 -10.94 2.33
CA SER A 149 -23.46 -11.33 1.61
C SER A 149 -23.23 -10.44 0.41
N PHE A 150 -21.98 -10.13 0.10
CA PHE A 150 -21.58 -9.47 -1.13
C PHE A 150 -20.17 -9.94 -1.54
N GLU A 151 -19.88 -9.82 -2.83
CA GLU A 151 -18.62 -10.28 -3.42
C GLU A 151 -17.77 -9.06 -3.82
N LYS A 152 -16.46 -9.16 -3.65
CA LYS A 152 -15.50 -8.13 -4.05
C LYS A 152 -14.21 -8.78 -4.53
N VAL A 153 -13.69 -8.27 -5.64
CA VAL A 153 -12.32 -8.53 -6.07
C VAL A 153 -11.42 -7.46 -5.48
N PHE A 154 -10.41 -7.88 -4.73
CA PHE A 154 -9.34 -7.02 -4.27
C PHE A 154 -8.18 -7.08 -5.25
N LYS A 155 -7.74 -5.90 -5.68
CA LYS A 155 -6.52 -5.76 -6.45
C LYS A 155 -5.32 -5.82 -5.51
N ALA A 156 -4.38 -6.71 -5.80
CA ALA A 156 -3.07 -6.68 -5.17
C ALA A 156 -2.28 -5.52 -5.78
N VAL A 157 -1.68 -4.69 -4.94
CA VAL A 157 -0.87 -3.56 -5.38
C VAL A 157 0.52 -3.66 -4.81
N ASP A 158 1.48 -3.66 -5.72
CA ASP A 158 2.89 -3.56 -5.40
C ASP A 158 3.22 -2.18 -4.83
N THR A 159 3.58 -2.15 -3.56
CA THR A 159 3.96 -0.94 -2.82
C THR A 159 5.46 -0.86 -2.59
N ILE A 160 6.25 -1.83 -3.09
CA ILE A 160 7.71 -1.85 -2.89
C ILE A 160 8.34 -0.90 -3.92
N PRO A 161 8.87 0.27 -3.51
CA PRO A 161 9.47 1.20 -4.45
C PRO A 161 10.82 0.68 -4.98
N PRO A 162 11.21 1.04 -6.22
CA PRO A 162 12.54 0.74 -6.73
C PRO A 162 13.62 1.43 -5.89
N LYS A 163 14.81 0.84 -5.76
CA LYS A 163 15.92 1.46 -5.01
C LYS A 163 16.93 2.05 -5.97
N ILE A 164 17.18 3.34 -5.82
CA ILE A 164 18.29 4.01 -6.50
C ILE A 164 19.45 4.12 -5.51
N THR A 165 20.62 3.63 -5.89
CA THR A 165 21.86 3.83 -5.14
C THR A 165 22.92 4.48 -6.03
N TYR A 166 23.63 5.44 -5.45
CA TYR A 166 24.80 6.02 -6.09
C TYR A 166 26.03 5.57 -5.33
N ARG A 167 27.05 5.08 -6.03
CA ARG A 167 28.28 4.58 -5.42
C ARG A 167 29.52 5.32 -5.91
N VAL A 168 30.43 5.59 -4.97
CA VAL A 168 31.80 6.06 -5.22
C VAL A 168 32.73 5.16 -4.45
N ASP A 169 33.73 4.58 -5.12
CA ASP A 169 34.71 3.66 -4.51
C ASP A 169 34.01 2.54 -3.70
N ASP A 170 32.99 1.91 -4.30
CA ASP A 170 32.13 0.87 -3.70
C ASP A 170 31.32 1.27 -2.46
N LYS A 171 31.29 2.57 -2.10
CA LYS A 171 30.49 3.08 -0.98
C LYS A 171 29.22 3.76 -1.47
N GLU A 172 28.09 3.37 -0.88
CA GLU A 172 26.81 4.04 -1.12
C GLU A 172 26.84 5.48 -0.58
N VAL A 173 26.32 6.39 -1.40
CA VAL A 173 26.13 7.80 -1.09
C VAL A 173 24.66 8.00 -0.76
N GLU A 174 24.37 8.87 0.22
CA GLU A 174 23.00 9.22 0.57
C GLU A 174 22.42 10.26 -0.39
N SER A 175 21.11 10.19 -0.63
CA SER A 175 20.41 11.18 -1.46
C SER A 175 20.52 12.58 -0.82
N GLY A 176 20.83 13.59 -1.64
CA GLY A 176 21.09 14.96 -1.22
C GLY A 176 22.54 15.23 -0.82
N ALA A 177 23.40 14.20 -0.74
CA ALA A 177 24.79 14.39 -0.41
C ALA A 177 25.52 15.21 -1.48
N ARG A 178 26.58 15.89 -1.02
CA ARG A 178 27.54 16.58 -1.88
C ARG A 178 28.87 15.85 -1.80
N ILE A 179 29.44 15.54 -2.97
CA ILE A 179 30.68 14.77 -3.09
C ILE A 179 31.62 15.40 -4.10
N VAL A 180 32.92 15.18 -3.90
CA VAL A 180 33.93 15.40 -4.93
C VAL A 180 34.10 14.19 -5.83
N VAL A 181 34.32 14.47 -7.11
CA VAL A 181 34.60 13.49 -8.17
C VAL A 181 35.81 13.94 -8.99
N GLN A 182 36.67 13.00 -9.39
CA GLN A 182 37.88 13.33 -10.14
C GLN A 182 37.54 13.92 -11.51
N THR A 183 38.24 14.97 -11.91
CA THR A 183 38.21 15.45 -13.31
C THR A 183 39.03 14.54 -14.22
N GLY A 184 38.46 14.16 -15.37
CA GLY A 184 39.21 13.54 -16.47
C GLY A 184 39.07 12.02 -16.65
N ASP A 185 38.57 11.29 -15.66
CA ASP A 185 38.33 9.84 -15.69
C ASP A 185 36.84 9.47 -15.46
N ASN A 186 36.48 8.22 -15.76
CA ASN A 186 35.15 7.65 -15.49
C ASN A 186 34.95 7.54 -13.97
N GLU A 187 34.16 8.41 -13.32
CA GLU A 187 33.94 8.27 -11.89
C GLU A 187 32.50 8.52 -11.45
N GLY A 188 31.90 7.45 -10.93
CA GLY A 188 30.55 7.40 -10.40
C GLY A 188 29.80 6.22 -11.00
N GLU A 189 29.45 5.24 -10.17
CA GLU A 189 28.58 4.15 -10.58
C GLU A 189 27.18 4.45 -10.06
N LEU A 190 26.24 4.73 -10.97
CA LEU A 190 24.84 4.79 -10.62
C LEU A 190 24.26 3.39 -10.79
N ARG A 191 23.72 2.82 -9.72
CA ARG A 191 22.95 1.59 -9.77
C ARG A 191 21.51 1.90 -9.48
N VAL A 192 20.65 1.62 -10.45
CA VAL A 192 19.21 1.55 -10.22
C VAL A 192 18.86 0.09 -10.09
N THR A 193 18.62 -0.36 -8.87
CA THR A 193 18.23 -1.73 -8.60
C THR A 193 16.71 -1.80 -8.56
N ASP A 194 16.12 -2.63 -9.40
CA ASP A 194 14.76 -3.08 -9.11
C ASP A 194 14.85 -4.00 -7.89
N THR A 195 14.42 -3.49 -6.74
CA THR A 195 14.48 -4.16 -5.44
C THR A 195 13.81 -5.51 -5.43
N ARG A 196 12.85 -5.73 -6.35
CA ARG A 196 12.09 -6.97 -6.45
C ARG A 196 12.91 -8.15 -6.96
N PHE A 197 13.90 -7.87 -7.82
CA PHE A 197 14.65 -8.94 -8.51
C PHE A 197 16.16 -8.79 -8.38
N ASP A 198 16.63 -7.84 -7.58
CA ASP A 198 18.04 -7.46 -7.48
C ASP A 198 18.69 -7.24 -8.87
N HIS A 199 17.86 -6.83 -9.84
CA HIS A 199 18.33 -6.53 -11.18
C HIS A 199 18.88 -5.11 -11.16
N ASP A 200 20.19 -5.02 -11.04
CA ASP A 200 20.94 -3.79 -11.22
C ASP A 200 20.86 -3.35 -12.69
N ILE A 201 20.16 -2.25 -12.95
CA ILE A 201 20.45 -1.42 -14.10
C ILE A 201 21.61 -0.52 -13.69
N GLU A 202 22.82 -0.96 -14.03
CA GLU A 202 24.02 -0.16 -13.86
C GLU A 202 24.11 0.87 -14.99
N ILE A 203 24.10 2.14 -14.60
CA ILE A 203 24.34 3.28 -15.49
C ILE A 203 25.68 3.88 -15.09
N GLN A 204 26.68 3.65 -15.93
CA GLN A 204 27.94 4.36 -15.83
C GLN A 204 27.80 5.70 -16.56
N PHE A 205 28.10 6.81 -15.88
CA PHE A 205 28.14 8.13 -16.49
C PHE A 205 29.54 8.72 -16.34
N ASN A 206 30.01 9.36 -17.40
CA ASN A 206 31.29 10.07 -17.43
C ASN A 206 30.99 11.55 -17.51
N ALA A 207 31.59 12.32 -16.61
CA ALA A 207 31.39 13.76 -16.57
C ALA A 207 32.66 14.54 -16.89
N SER A 208 32.44 15.84 -17.12
CA SER A 208 33.25 16.77 -17.91
C SER A 208 34.73 16.88 -17.52
N LYS A 209 35.57 17.14 -18.54
CA LYS A 209 37.04 17.28 -18.49
C LYS A 209 37.57 18.54 -17.80
N SER A 210 36.74 19.31 -17.10
CA SER A 210 37.15 20.59 -16.50
C SER A 210 36.57 20.77 -15.09
N PRO A 211 37.37 21.28 -14.13
CA PRO A 211 36.85 21.67 -12.84
C PRO A 211 35.71 22.66 -12.97
N VAL A 212 34.62 22.43 -12.24
CA VAL A 212 33.49 23.35 -12.17
C VAL A 212 33.55 24.13 -10.86
N LYS A 213 33.16 25.41 -10.91
CA LYS A 213 33.10 26.25 -9.70
C LYS A 213 31.87 25.94 -8.83
N GLU A 214 30.90 25.25 -9.40
CA GLU A 214 29.62 24.92 -8.78
C GLU A 214 29.33 23.44 -8.99
N ALA A 215 28.79 22.79 -7.95
CA ALA A 215 28.39 21.40 -8.04
C ALA A 215 27.37 21.17 -9.17
N THR A 216 27.57 20.11 -9.92
CA THR A 216 26.58 19.61 -10.88
C THR A 216 25.55 18.77 -10.13
N GLN A 217 24.27 19.09 -10.28
CA GLN A 217 23.20 18.28 -9.73
C GLN A 217 22.92 17.09 -10.66
N LEU A 218 23.09 15.88 -10.15
CA LEU A 218 22.56 14.68 -10.77
C LEU A 218 21.24 14.34 -10.09
N LYS A 219 20.15 14.32 -10.85
CA LYS A 219 18.82 13.90 -10.39
C LYS A 219 18.40 12.67 -11.18
N ILE A 220 17.99 11.62 -10.49
CA ILE A 220 17.52 10.37 -11.06
C ILE A 220 16.12 10.09 -10.52
N GLU A 221 15.25 9.67 -11.43
CA GLU A 221 13.88 9.27 -11.12
C GLU A 221 13.70 7.86 -11.66
N ALA A 222 13.21 6.96 -10.81
CA ALA A 222 12.84 5.60 -11.18
C ALA A 222 11.37 5.40 -10.86
N SER A 223 10.64 4.77 -11.78
CA SER A 223 9.24 4.40 -11.58
C SER A 223 8.98 3.06 -12.23
N ASP A 224 8.17 2.25 -11.55
CA ASP A 224 7.60 1.01 -12.10
C ASP A 224 6.14 1.20 -12.56
N GLY A 225 5.65 2.44 -12.62
CA GLY A 225 4.28 2.81 -12.97
C GLY A 225 3.30 2.81 -11.80
N VAL A 226 3.70 2.36 -10.62
CA VAL A 226 2.91 2.39 -9.38
C VAL A 226 3.64 3.19 -8.30
N ASN A 227 4.93 2.90 -8.13
CA ASN A 227 5.85 3.54 -7.21
C ASN A 227 6.79 4.48 -7.96
N GLU A 228 7.19 5.56 -7.29
CA GLU A 228 8.17 6.52 -7.79
C GLU A 228 9.25 6.73 -6.73
N THR A 229 10.50 6.68 -7.15
CA THR A 229 11.66 6.97 -6.31
C THR A 229 12.51 8.04 -6.96
N GLN A 230 12.89 9.04 -6.18
CA GLN A 230 13.77 10.11 -6.61
C GLN A 230 15.06 10.07 -5.80
N TYR A 231 16.17 10.22 -6.50
CA TYR A 231 17.49 10.29 -5.92
C TYR A 231 18.24 11.49 -6.49
N GLN A 232 18.96 12.21 -5.64
CA GLN A 232 19.79 13.33 -6.08
C GLN A 232 21.16 13.30 -5.42
N VAL A 233 22.19 13.75 -6.13
CA VAL A 233 23.53 13.94 -5.60
C VAL A 233 24.17 15.17 -6.24
N TYR A 234 24.95 15.91 -5.48
CA TYR A 234 25.69 17.09 -5.95
C TYR A 234 27.15 16.73 -6.16
N LEU A 235 27.63 16.93 -7.39
CA LEU A 235 28.94 16.49 -7.86
C LEU A 235 29.86 17.70 -8.08
N ASP A 236 30.85 17.88 -7.22
CA ASP A 236 31.91 18.87 -7.37
C ASP A 236 33.09 18.24 -8.12
N TYR A 237 33.25 18.56 -9.42
CA TYR A 237 34.37 18.05 -10.22
C TYR A 237 35.66 18.81 -9.89
N VAL A 238 36.63 18.10 -9.34
CA VAL A 238 37.93 18.65 -8.94
C VAL A 238 39.07 17.72 -9.38
N ASP A 239 40.26 18.29 -9.54
CA ASP A 239 41.49 17.52 -9.67
C ASP A 239 41.94 17.12 -8.25
N LEU A 240 41.57 15.91 -7.81
CA LEU A 240 41.76 15.45 -6.43
C LEU A 240 43.23 15.47 -6.00
N GLU A 241 44.18 15.38 -6.94
CA GLU A 241 45.62 15.40 -6.67
C GLU A 241 46.20 16.81 -6.50
N ASN A 242 45.45 17.84 -6.86
CA ASN A 242 45.97 19.20 -7.03
C ASN A 242 44.94 20.25 -6.60
N VAL A 243 44.30 20.04 -5.46
CA VAL A 243 43.32 20.97 -4.88
C VAL A 243 44.04 22.06 -4.09
N SER A 244 43.68 23.33 -4.29
CA SER A 244 44.21 24.44 -3.47
C SER A 244 43.59 24.44 -2.08
N GLU A 245 44.31 24.96 -1.07
CA GLU A 245 43.78 25.14 0.29
C GLU A 245 42.47 25.97 0.29
N GLU A 246 42.39 27.01 -0.54
CA GLU A 246 41.17 27.81 -0.71
C GLU A 246 39.98 26.96 -1.17
N MET A 247 40.19 26.14 -2.21
CA MET A 247 39.14 25.25 -2.72
C MET A 247 38.75 24.19 -1.69
N TYR A 248 39.72 23.62 -0.97
CA TYR A 248 39.46 22.67 0.09
C TYR A 248 38.55 23.26 1.19
N GLN A 249 38.81 24.51 1.61
CA GLN A 249 37.93 25.18 2.58
C GLN A 249 36.54 25.47 2.01
N ILE A 250 36.42 25.81 0.72
CA ILE A 250 35.12 25.97 0.04
C ILE A 250 34.32 24.65 0.08
N LEU A 251 34.94 23.53 -0.31
CA LEU A 251 34.31 22.20 -0.33
C LEU A 251 33.90 21.75 1.07
N LYS A 252 34.77 21.99 2.06
CA LYS A 252 34.47 21.71 3.47
C LYS A 252 33.28 22.51 3.98
N ASN A 253 33.24 23.81 3.68
CA ASN A 253 32.12 24.68 4.07
C ASN A 253 30.83 24.33 3.33
N ALA A 254 30.93 23.78 2.13
CA ALA A 254 29.79 23.29 1.34
C ALA A 254 29.24 21.94 1.84
N GLY A 255 29.89 21.30 2.84
CA GLY A 255 29.44 20.04 3.42
C GLY A 255 29.74 18.81 2.56
N VAL A 256 30.80 18.86 1.74
CA VAL A 256 31.28 17.67 1.00
C VAL A 256 31.62 16.55 1.97
N ILE A 257 31.12 15.34 1.72
CA ILE A 257 31.23 14.22 2.67
C ILE A 257 32.48 13.35 2.46
N ASN A 258 33.07 13.35 1.26
CA ASN A 258 34.23 12.53 0.89
C ASN A 258 35.51 13.36 0.68
N LEU A 259 35.73 14.35 1.56
CA LEU A 259 36.92 15.22 1.53
C LEU A 259 38.24 14.48 1.74
N ASP A 260 38.20 13.28 2.31
CA ASP A 260 39.33 12.38 2.48
C ASP A 260 39.97 11.94 1.16
N ARG A 261 39.26 12.09 0.02
CA ARG A 261 39.79 11.85 -1.32
C ARG A 261 40.72 12.95 -1.82
N ILE A 262 40.74 14.12 -1.18
CA ILE A 262 41.45 15.30 -1.67
C ILE A 262 42.88 15.33 -1.15
N GLN A 263 43.85 15.47 -2.05
CA GLN A 263 45.20 15.89 -1.73
C GLN A 263 45.32 17.40 -1.92
N VAL A 264 45.56 18.10 -0.81
CA VAL A 264 45.76 19.55 -0.83
C VAL A 264 47.19 19.82 -1.27
N LYS A 265 47.35 20.65 -2.30
CA LYS A 265 48.66 21.08 -2.77
C LYS A 265 49.33 21.94 -1.70
N GLU A 266 50.42 21.43 -1.13
CA GLU A 266 51.29 22.25 -0.28
C GLU A 266 51.85 23.41 -1.12
N SER A 267 51.74 24.61 -0.56
CA SER A 267 52.15 25.87 -1.20
C SER A 267 53.67 26.00 -1.31
#